data_AF-A0ABD2P8W2-F1
#
_entry.id   AF-A0ABD2P8W2-F1
#
_cell.length_a   1.000
_cell.length_b   1.000
_cell.length_c   1.000
_cell.angle_alpha   90.00
_cell.angle_beta   90.00
_cell.angle_gamma   90.00
#
_symmetry.space_group_name_H-M   'P 1'
#
loop_
_entity.id
_entity.type
_entity.pdbx_description
1 polymer ?
#
loop_
_entity_poly.entity_id
_entity_poly.type
_entity_poly.pdbx_seq_one_letter_code
_entity_poly.pdbx_strand_id
1 'polypeptide(L)' 'MGRRMGPRKQWSQIQLENALKAINEGLSQRAASKEFKVIRRTLKRYLDNGLSEKRLGRPSILSVQEEREVSPSSNVQIL' A
#
# COMPACT_ATOMS: atom_id res chain seq x y z
N MET A 1 7.37 -17.02 -26.63
CA MET A 1 8.31 -16.07 -25.99
C MET A 1 7.76 -15.66 -24.61
N GLY A 2 8.27 -16.22 -23.51
CA GLY A 2 7.86 -15.82 -22.16
C GLY A 2 8.50 -14.49 -21.76
N ARG A 3 7.71 -13.52 -21.28
CA ARG A 3 8.24 -12.24 -20.77
C ARG A 3 9.11 -12.52 -19.53
N ARG A 4 10.42 -12.23 -19.61
CA ARG A 4 11.30 -12.24 -18.43
C ARG A 4 10.78 -11.19 -17.44
N MET A 5 10.11 -11.64 -16.38
CA MET A 5 9.72 -10.74 -15.31
C MET A 5 10.99 -10.24 -14.63
N GLY A 6 11.24 -8.93 -14.71
CA GLY A 6 12.33 -8.28 -13.99
C GLY A 6 12.22 -8.48 -12.47
N PRO A 7 13.28 -8.14 -11.73
CA PRO A 7 13.35 -8.38 -10.30
C PRO A 7 12.14 -7.79 -9.56
N ARG A 8 11.57 -8.58 -8.64
CA ARG A 8 10.43 -8.17 -7.82
C ARG A 8 10.87 -7.00 -6.93
N LYS A 9 9.96 -6.03 -6.79
CA LYS A 9 9.96 -4.83 -5.92
C LYS A 9 11.32 -4.51 -5.26
N GLN A 10 12.07 -3.56 -5.84
CA GLN A 10 13.37 -3.09 -5.34
C GLN A 10 13.29 -1.91 -4.36
N TRP A 11 12.08 -1.45 -4.02
CA TRP A 11 11.86 -0.25 -3.22
C TRP A 11 11.21 -0.58 -1.87
N SER A 12 11.65 0.11 -0.83
CA SER A 12 11.08 0.01 0.52
C SER A 12 9.81 0.87 0.65
N GLN A 13 9.01 0.60 1.68
CA GLN A 13 7.80 1.38 1.94
C GLN A 13 8.12 2.85 2.24
N ILE A 14 9.17 3.09 3.03
CA ILE A 14 9.65 4.45 3.37
C ILE A 14 10.04 5.23 2.11
N GLN A 15 10.72 4.58 1.15
CA GLN A 15 11.09 5.22 -0.12
C GLN A 15 9.86 5.63 -0.94
N LEU A 16 8.82 4.79 -0.95
CA LEU A 16 7.56 5.12 -1.62
C LEU A 16 6.87 6.32 -0.97
N GLU A 17 6.76 6.32 0.36
CA GLU A 17 6.11 7.40 1.11
C GLU A 17 6.83 8.74 0.91
N ASN A 18 8.16 8.74 1.02
CA ASN A 18 8.96 9.94 0.76
C ASN A 18 8.80 10.43 -0.68
N ALA A 19 8.78 9.51 -1.66
CA ALA A 19 8.57 9.88 -3.05
C ALA A 19 7.19 10.49 -3.30
N LEU A 20 6.14 9.94 -2.70
CA LEU A 20 4.78 10.48 -2.83
C LEU A 20 4.65 11.84 -2.16
N LYS A 21 5.27 12.02 -0.97
CA LYS A 21 5.31 13.30 -0.28
C LYS A 21 6.00 14.37 -1.13
N ALA A 22 7.18 14.07 -1.68
CA ALA A 22 7.90 15.00 -2.55
C ALA A 22 7.09 15.39 -3.80
N ILE A 23 6.32 14.45 -4.37
CA ILE A 23 5.43 14.75 -5.51
C ILE A 23 4.32 15.71 -5.11
N ASN A 24 3.72 15.52 -3.93
CA ASN A 24 2.71 16.44 -3.40
C ASN A 24 3.28 17.83 -3.10
N GLU A 25 4.55 17.92 -2.73
CA GLU A 25 5.29 19.18 -2.54
C GLU A 25 5.67 19.87 -3.87
N GLY A 26 5.41 19.23 -5.01
CA GLY A 26 5.62 19.79 -6.35
C GLY A 26 6.75 19.12 -7.16
N LEU A 27 7.39 18.08 -6.63
CA LEU A 27 8.43 17.35 -7.37
C LEU A 27 7.81 16.54 -8.52
N SER A 28 8.43 16.55 -9.70
CA SER A 28 7.91 15.75 -10.82
C SER A 28 8.03 14.24 -10.55
N GLN A 29 7.09 13.44 -11.05
CA GLN A 29 7.15 11.96 -10.93
C GLN A 29 8.47 11.37 -11.50
N ARG A 30 9.06 12.02 -12.52
CA ARG A 30 10.35 11.61 -13.09
C ARG A 30 11.50 11.88 -12.13
N ALA A 31 11.51 13.03 -11.47
CA ALA A 31 12.52 13.39 -10.47
C ALA A 31 12.41 12.46 -9.24
N ALA A 32 11.20 12.30 -8.70
CA ALA A 32 10.95 11.43 -7.54
C ALA A 32 11.39 9.98 -7.80
N SER A 33 11.16 9.48 -9.02
CA SER A 33 11.57 8.13 -9.41
C SER A 33 13.10 7.94 -9.35
N LYS A 34 13.87 8.95 -9.77
CA LYS A 34 15.33 8.90 -9.75
C LYS A 34 15.87 9.02 -8.32
N GLU A 35 15.30 9.95 -7.55
CA GLU A 35 15.77 10.30 -6.20
C GLU A 35 15.51 9.18 -5.20
N PHE A 36 14.27 8.65 -5.18
CA PHE A 36 13.87 7.64 -4.20
C PHE A 36 13.98 6.20 -4.73
N LYS A 37 14.50 6.01 -5.95
CA LYS A 37 14.65 4.69 -6.62
C LYS A 37 13.34 3.90 -6.73
N VAL A 38 12.21 4.59 -6.76
CA VAL A 38 10.89 4.00 -6.95
C VAL A 38 10.51 4.08 -8.43
N ILE A 39 10.04 2.98 -9.01
CA ILE A 39 9.66 2.95 -10.43
C ILE A 39 8.50 3.92 -10.66
N ARG A 40 8.60 4.77 -11.69
CA ARG A 40 7.54 5.75 -12.05
C ARG A 40 6.14 5.14 -12.20
N ARG A 41 6.03 3.93 -12.76
CA ARG A 41 4.75 3.18 -12.84
C ARG A 41 4.16 2.89 -11.47
N THR A 42 4.99 2.58 -10.47
CA THR A 42 4.56 2.42 -9.09
C THR A 42 3.99 3.74 -8.57
N LEU A 43 4.75 4.84 -8.68
CA LEU A 43 4.31 6.16 -8.21
C LEU A 43 2.96 6.55 -8.82
N LYS A 44 2.84 6.44 -10.15
CA LYS A 44 1.57 6.67 -10.85
C LYS A 44 0.44 5.81 -10.31
N ARG A 45 0.66 4.50 -10.13
CA ARG A 45 -0.35 3.58 -9.59
C ARG A 45 -0.84 4.01 -8.20
N TYR A 46 0.05 4.46 -7.32
CA TYR A 46 -0.33 4.91 -5.98
C TYR A 46 -1.09 6.24 -6.00
N LEU A 47 -0.70 7.18 -6.87
CA LEU A 47 -1.42 8.44 -7.07
C LEU A 47 -2.81 8.21 -7.66
N ASP A 48 -2.94 7.32 -8.65
CA ASP A 48 -4.21 7.07 -9.34
C ASP A 48 -5.20 6.27 -8.48
N ASN A 49 -4.71 5.32 -7.66
CA ASN A 49 -5.58 4.41 -6.90
C ASN A 49 -5.76 4.82 -5.43
N GLY A 50 -4.96 5.74 -4.89
CA GLY A 50 -5.02 6.15 -3.47
C GLY A 50 -4.72 5.03 -2.44
N LEU A 51 -4.41 3.82 -2.89
CA LEU A 51 -4.28 2.65 -2.02
C LEU A 51 -2.83 2.47 -1.55
N SER A 52 -2.55 2.88 -0.31
CA SER A 52 -1.32 2.57 0.41
C SER A 52 -1.31 1.13 0.94
N GLU A 53 -2.49 0.55 1.21
CA GLU A 53 -2.62 -0.69 1.96
C GLU A 53 -2.60 -1.94 1.07
N LYS A 54 -1.68 -2.83 1.41
CA LYS A 54 -1.57 -4.15 0.78
C LYS A 54 -2.63 -5.06 1.40
N ARG A 55 -3.82 -5.12 0.81
CA ARG A 55 -4.85 -6.09 1.21
C ARG A 55 -4.34 -7.51 0.96
N LEU A 56 -4.26 -8.31 2.03
CA LEU A 56 -4.02 -9.75 1.93
C LEU A 56 -5.37 -10.45 1.87
N GLY A 57 -5.51 -11.41 0.95
CA GLY A 57 -6.74 -12.20 0.81
C GLY A 57 -7.89 -11.48 0.09
N ARG A 58 -9.07 -12.11 0.17
CA ARG A 58 -10.33 -11.55 -0.36
C ARG A 58 -10.83 -10.42 0.56
N PRO A 59 -11.49 -9.39 0.02
CA PRO A 59 -12.16 -8.41 0.87
C PRO A 59 -13.18 -9.11 1.77
N SER A 60 -13.30 -8.66 3.01
CA SER A 60 -14.36 -9.14 3.90
C SER A 60 -15.72 -8.81 3.32
N ILE A 61 -16.69 -9.69 3.57
CA ILE A 61 -18.10 -9.46 3.21
C ILE A 61 -18.73 -8.46 4.19
N LEU A 62 -18.21 -8.40 5.42
CA LEU A 62 -18.67 -7.52 6.48
C LEU A 62 -17.86 -6.24 6.53
N SER A 63 -18.49 -5.16 6.98
CA SER A 63 -17.83 -3.92 7.35
C SER A 63 -17.09 -4.06 8.69
N VAL A 64 -16.13 -3.17 8.94
CA VAL A 64 -15.33 -3.16 10.19
C VAL A 64 -16.22 -3.02 11.44
N GLN A 65 -17.35 -2.34 11.32
CA GLN A 65 -18.30 -2.18 12.42
C GLN A 65 -19.06 -3.49 12.68
N GLU A 66 -19.56 -4.14 11.64
CA GLU A 66 -20.23 -5.44 11.73
C GLU A 66 -19.29 -6.55 12.24
N GLU A 67 -18.02 -6.56 11.83
CA GLU A 67 -17.02 -7.51 12.34
C GLU A 67 -16.80 -7.36 13.86
N ARG A 68 -16.86 -6.13 14.40
CA ARG A 68 -16.73 -5.88 15.85
C ARG A 68 -17.95 -6.35 16.63
N GLU A 69 -19.13 -6.17 16.07
CA GLU A 69 -20.39 -6.60 16.70
C GLU A 69 -20.52 -8.14 16.72
N VAL A 70 -19.99 -8.82 15.71
CA VAL A 70 -20.01 -10.29 15.58
C VAL A 70 -18.93 -10.98 16.45
N SER A 71 -18.11 -10.22 17.19
CA SER A 71 -17.11 -10.77 18.13
C SER A 71 -17.52 -10.60 19.61
N PRO A 72 -18.51 -11.35 20.13
CA PRO A 72 -18.95 -11.25 21.52
C PRO A 72 -18.13 -12.15 22.45
N SER A 73 -16.79 -12.05 22.46
CA SER A 73 -15.98 -12.89 23.37
C SER A 73 -14.76 -12.18 23.93
N SER A 74 -15.01 -11.41 24.99
CA SER A 74 -14.04 -11.18 26.06
C SER A 74 -14.77 -10.82 27.36
N ASN A 75 -15.56 -11.78 27.84
CA ASN A 75 -15.92 -11.85 29.26
C ASN A 75 -15.51 -13.25 29.78
N VAL A 76 -14.22 -13.54 29.74
CA VAL A 76 -13.65 -14.64 30.52
C VAL A 76 -13.49 -14.10 31.93
N GLN A 77 -14.55 -14.23 32.73
CA GLN A 77 -14.44 -14.11 34.18
C GLN A 77 -13.62 -15.32 34.66
N ILE A 78 -12.36 -15.06 34.98
CA ILE A 78 -11.52 -16.02 35.70
C ILE A 78 -12.09 -16.09 37.12
N LEU A 79 -12.67 -17.24 37.48
CA LEU A 79 -12.99 -17.63 38.85
C LEU A 79 -11.75 -18.24 39.51
#